data_AF-A0A9X3HQN8-F1
#
_entry.id   AF-A0A9X3HQN8-F1
#
_cell.length_a   1.000
_cell.length_b   1.000
_cell.length_c   1.000
_cell.angle_alpha   90.00
_cell.angle_beta   90.00
_cell.angle_gamma   90.00
#
_symmetry.space_group_name_H-M   'P 1'
#
loop_
_entity.id
_entity.type
_entity.pdbx_description
1 polymer ?
#
loop_
_entity_poly.entity_id
_entity_poly.type
_entity_poly.pdbx_seq_one_letter_code
_entity_poly.pdbx_strand_id
1 'polypeptide(L)'
;MNDGSKFNADSILGAVKNKGFYELSGIVNNVYYRCKITDLEKPLVICFANAGRNNIASLEEAKSFEYSPWGFEYISSKKELNVISFSCIGEAMWYRDLAFIAFLESQVTSVTSLFSHVYGYGGSMGGYAVATFQKLLNMDRVLLLNPISTLNSELVPWEKRFSNAQKNLDWSSGYSDSALNEMQGYVIYDPLFSADKRHADRYRGLKKLKIPGVGHKMPLHLKNLKMLSWVFDSFLNDFIDEKKFNKMARKRRNYTNYFKWLLSKQNTHISPIRRSIILRHYKAYQVKEGANFNKMTRDEVDMIRDSAVLLEDIDMEYSYKLMMIAKKLRPKGKFISSKLNQYRRALSD
;
A
#
# COMPACT_ATOMS: atom_id res chain seq x y z
N MET A 1 6.07 26.21 -20.19
CA MET A 1 4.89 26.10 -19.31
C MET A 1 3.77 25.57 -20.19
N ASN A 2 3.27 24.36 -19.94
CA ASN A 2 2.07 23.90 -20.63
C ASN A 2 0.90 24.69 -20.06
N ASP A 3 0.32 25.54 -20.90
CA ASP A 3 -0.80 26.36 -20.54
C ASP A 3 -2.02 25.44 -20.25
N GLY A 4 -2.63 25.60 -19.08
CA GLY A 4 -3.76 24.77 -18.62
C GLY A 4 -5.02 24.91 -19.48
N SER A 5 -5.10 25.85 -20.43
CA SER A 5 -6.24 26.03 -21.33
C SER A 5 -6.50 24.82 -22.22
N LYS A 6 -5.52 23.92 -22.39
CA LYS A 6 -5.68 22.68 -23.17
C LYS A 6 -6.23 21.50 -22.37
N PHE A 7 -6.38 21.62 -21.05
CA PHE A 7 -6.91 20.55 -20.20
C PHE A 7 -8.39 20.79 -19.89
N ASN A 8 -9.24 20.54 -20.88
CA ASN A 8 -10.69 20.66 -20.75
C ASN A 8 -11.42 19.63 -21.62
N ALA A 9 -12.74 19.53 -21.41
CA ALA A 9 -13.62 18.61 -22.11
C ALA A 9 -13.51 18.69 -23.65
N ASP A 10 -13.64 19.89 -24.22
CA ASP A 10 -13.66 20.10 -25.68
C ASP A 10 -12.35 19.68 -26.34
N SER A 11 -11.22 20.02 -25.71
CA SER A 11 -9.89 19.65 -26.19
C SER A 11 -9.68 18.14 -26.22
N ILE A 12 -10.20 17.44 -25.20
CA ILE A 12 -10.12 15.98 -25.10
C ILE A 12 -11.03 15.33 -26.14
N LEU A 13 -12.28 15.77 -26.25
CA LEU A 13 -13.22 15.28 -27.26
C LEU A 13 -12.65 15.41 -28.67
N GLY A 14 -12.11 16.58 -29.01
CA GLY A 14 -11.49 16.84 -30.30
C GLY A 14 -10.27 15.94 -30.54
N ALA A 15 -9.39 15.78 -29.55
CA ALA A 15 -8.19 14.95 -29.70
C ALA A 15 -8.52 13.46 -29.83
N VAL A 16 -9.41 12.92 -29.00
CA VAL A 16 -9.82 11.51 -29.07
C VAL A 16 -10.50 11.21 -30.41
N LYS A 17 -11.38 12.10 -30.89
CA LYS A 17 -12.05 11.93 -32.20
C LYS A 17 -11.06 11.97 -33.38
N ASN A 18 -10.07 12.87 -33.33
CA ASN A 18 -9.18 13.13 -34.47
C ASN A 18 -7.91 12.25 -34.47
N LYS A 19 -7.40 11.88 -33.30
CA LYS A 19 -6.12 11.17 -33.13
C LYS A 19 -6.26 9.79 -32.48
N GLY A 20 -7.46 9.44 -32.00
CA GLY A 20 -7.71 8.21 -31.25
C GLY A 20 -7.25 8.24 -29.80
N PHE A 21 -6.61 9.32 -29.34
CA PHE A 21 -6.22 9.50 -27.94
C PHE A 21 -5.94 10.97 -27.59
N TYR A 22 -5.95 11.24 -26.29
CA TYR A 22 -5.46 12.45 -25.66
C TYR A 22 -4.44 12.07 -24.58
N GLU A 23 -3.26 12.68 -24.60
CA GLU A 23 -2.26 12.53 -23.55
C GLU A 23 -1.65 13.90 -23.23
N LEU A 24 -1.64 14.27 -21.95
CA LEU A 24 -1.07 15.54 -21.49
C LEU A 24 -0.44 15.37 -20.11
N SER A 25 0.72 16.00 -19.93
CA SER A 25 1.36 16.24 -18.63
C SER A 25 1.38 17.72 -18.34
N GLY A 26 1.21 18.10 -17.07
CA GLY A 26 1.22 19.49 -16.64
C GLY A 26 1.57 19.67 -15.17
N ILE A 27 1.76 20.92 -14.79
CA ILE A 27 2.05 21.33 -13.41
C ILE A 27 1.05 22.42 -13.04
N VAL A 28 0.40 22.26 -11.90
CA VAL A 28 -0.42 23.29 -11.24
C VAL A 28 0.23 23.57 -9.89
N ASN A 29 0.96 24.67 -9.82
CA ASN A 29 1.78 25.06 -8.66
C ASN A 29 2.66 23.90 -8.14
N ASN A 30 2.31 23.31 -6.98
CA ASN A 30 3.04 22.24 -6.32
C ASN A 30 2.51 20.82 -6.65
N VAL A 31 1.69 20.67 -7.68
CA VAL A 31 1.14 19.38 -8.12
C VAL A 31 1.46 19.14 -9.59
N TYR A 32 2.09 18.00 -9.88
CA TYR A 32 2.22 17.45 -11.22
C TYR A 32 1.02 16.57 -11.54
N TYR A 33 0.52 16.64 -12.76
CA TYR A 33 -0.50 15.72 -13.26
C TYR A 33 -0.10 15.12 -14.61
N ARG A 34 -0.57 13.90 -14.84
CA ARG A 34 -0.50 13.24 -16.14
C ARG A 34 -1.83 12.57 -16.46
N CYS A 35 -2.30 12.77 -17.69
CA CYS A 35 -3.57 12.31 -18.18
C CYS A 35 -3.36 11.51 -19.47
N LYS A 36 -4.08 10.39 -19.59
CA LYS A 36 -4.20 9.65 -20.85
C LYS A 36 -5.63 9.14 -20.99
N ILE A 37 -6.27 9.51 -22.10
CA ILE A 37 -7.64 9.13 -22.45
C ILE A 37 -7.59 8.57 -23.86
N THR A 38 -8.14 7.38 -24.04
CA THR A 38 -8.12 6.66 -25.33
C THR A 38 -9.52 6.30 -25.82
N ASP A 39 -10.47 6.12 -24.90
CA ASP A 39 -11.80 5.60 -25.23
C ASP A 39 -12.82 6.12 -24.22
N LEU A 40 -13.72 7.01 -24.65
CA LEU A 40 -14.67 7.67 -23.75
C LEU A 40 -15.75 6.73 -23.20
N GLU A 41 -15.92 5.55 -23.79
CA GLU A 41 -16.85 4.53 -23.28
C GLU A 41 -16.25 3.73 -22.11
N LYS A 42 -14.92 3.74 -21.97
CA LYS A 42 -14.24 3.12 -20.83
C LYS A 42 -14.25 4.04 -19.60
N PRO A 43 -14.27 3.47 -18.38
CA PRO A 43 -14.24 4.27 -17.16
C PRO A 43 -12.96 5.11 -17.07
N LEU A 44 -13.09 6.27 -16.44
CA LEU A 44 -11.97 7.11 -16.04
C LEU A 44 -11.51 6.75 -14.63
N VAL A 45 -10.22 6.49 -14.44
CA VAL A 45 -9.64 6.27 -13.10
C VAL A 45 -8.83 7.50 -12.67
N ILE A 46 -9.19 8.08 -11.54
CA ILE A 46 -8.48 9.21 -10.93
C ILE A 46 -7.60 8.72 -9.79
N CYS A 47 -6.31 9.02 -9.90
CA CYS A 47 -5.28 8.60 -8.97
C CYS A 47 -4.60 9.78 -8.28
N PHE A 48 -4.31 9.61 -7.00
CA PHE A 48 -3.46 10.53 -6.25
C PHE A 48 -2.31 9.75 -5.61
N ALA A 49 -1.09 10.22 -5.81
CA ALA A 49 0.10 9.63 -5.23
C ALA A 49 0.16 9.80 -3.71
N ASN A 50 0.77 8.83 -3.03
CA ASN A 50 0.92 8.84 -1.57
C ASN A 50 2.16 9.63 -1.12
N ALA A 51 2.27 9.91 0.19
CA ALA A 51 3.37 10.67 0.78
C ALA A 51 4.73 9.92 0.85
N GLY A 52 4.85 8.73 0.25
CA GLY A 52 6.11 8.02 0.17
C GLY A 52 7.09 8.72 -0.77
N ARG A 53 8.37 8.78 -0.42
CA ARG A 53 9.41 9.50 -1.19
C ARG A 53 9.40 9.22 -2.70
N ASN A 54 9.18 7.96 -3.11
CA ASN A 54 9.18 7.56 -4.52
C ASN A 54 7.87 7.93 -5.26
N ASN A 55 6.90 8.50 -4.54
CA ASN A 55 5.58 8.91 -5.06
C ASN A 55 5.40 10.43 -4.97
N ILE A 56 6.45 11.17 -4.58
CA ILE A 56 6.51 12.63 -4.65
C ILE A 56 7.50 12.95 -5.76
N ALA A 57 7.07 13.71 -6.77
CA ALA A 57 7.95 14.09 -7.86
C ALA A 57 8.98 15.11 -7.37
N SER A 58 10.24 14.98 -7.77
CA SER A 58 11.16 16.11 -7.71
C SER A 58 10.74 17.19 -8.71
N LEU A 59 11.23 18.42 -8.51
CA LEU A 59 10.97 19.51 -9.46
C LEU A 59 11.53 19.18 -10.87
N GLU A 60 12.65 18.49 -10.94
CA GLU A 60 13.28 18.07 -12.19
C GLU A 60 12.41 17.01 -12.91
N GLU A 61 11.98 15.96 -12.21
CA GLU A 61 11.06 14.95 -12.75
C GLU A 61 9.74 15.55 -13.21
N ALA A 62 9.19 16.52 -12.46
CA ALA A 62 7.95 17.19 -12.87
C ALA A 62 8.15 18.03 -14.14
N LYS A 63 9.28 18.75 -14.24
CA LYS A 63 9.63 19.59 -15.40
C LYS A 63 10.02 18.79 -16.63
N SER A 64 10.41 17.52 -16.50
CA SER A 64 10.63 16.64 -17.66
C SER A 64 9.31 16.29 -18.35
N PHE A 65 8.18 16.40 -17.65
CA PHE A 65 6.85 15.98 -18.10
C PHE A 65 6.70 14.48 -18.41
N GLU A 66 7.71 13.67 -18.09
CA GLU A 66 7.74 12.22 -18.35
C GLU A 66 7.52 11.38 -17.09
N TYR A 67 7.55 12.00 -15.90
CA TYR A 67 7.32 11.30 -14.64
C TYR A 67 6.02 10.48 -14.68
N SER A 68 6.09 9.22 -14.22
CA SER A 68 4.92 8.36 -14.09
C SER A 68 4.42 8.38 -12.65
N PRO A 69 3.40 9.18 -12.31
CA PRO A 69 2.81 9.20 -10.98
C PRO A 69 2.07 7.88 -10.66
N TRP A 70 1.66 7.77 -9.40
CA TRP A 70 1.00 6.58 -8.86
C TRP A 70 -0.14 6.07 -9.75
N GLY A 71 -0.04 4.82 -10.20
CA GLY A 71 -1.11 4.17 -10.95
C GLY A 71 -1.14 4.49 -12.45
N PHE A 72 -0.51 5.59 -12.91
CA PHE A 72 -0.57 6.03 -14.31
C PHE A 72 -0.25 4.91 -15.30
N GLU A 73 1.01 4.44 -15.35
CA GLU A 73 1.44 3.39 -16.30
C GLU A 73 0.71 2.06 -16.12
N TYR A 74 0.33 1.73 -14.88
CA TYR A 74 -0.39 0.50 -14.62
C TYR A 74 -1.81 0.56 -15.23
N ILE A 75 -2.51 1.68 -15.08
CA ILE A 75 -3.87 1.83 -15.55
C ILE A 75 -3.89 2.06 -17.07
N SER A 76 -3.07 2.97 -17.57
CA SER A 76 -3.05 3.30 -19.00
C SER A 76 -2.46 2.17 -19.84
N SER A 77 -1.31 1.63 -19.45
CA SER A 77 -0.54 0.70 -20.29
C SER A 77 -0.82 -0.78 -19.98
N LYS A 78 -1.25 -1.13 -18.76
CA LYS A 78 -1.57 -2.55 -18.40
C LYS A 78 -3.06 -2.85 -18.32
N LYS A 79 -3.91 -1.84 -18.09
CA LYS A 79 -5.37 -2.00 -18.06
C LYS A 79 -6.07 -1.38 -19.24
N GLU A 80 -5.35 -0.56 -20.02
CA GLU A 80 -5.89 0.10 -21.22
C GLU A 80 -7.18 0.88 -20.89
N LEU A 81 -7.17 1.54 -19.73
CA LEU A 81 -8.22 2.41 -19.22
C LEU A 81 -7.77 3.87 -19.25
N ASN A 82 -8.75 4.77 -19.20
CA ASN A 82 -8.49 6.20 -19.09
C ASN A 82 -8.00 6.52 -17.67
N VAL A 83 -7.03 7.43 -17.56
CA VAL A 83 -6.43 7.78 -16.28
C VAL A 83 -6.06 9.25 -16.21
N ILE A 84 -6.33 9.85 -15.05
CA ILE A 84 -5.70 11.09 -14.61
C ILE A 84 -5.01 10.79 -13.29
N SER A 85 -3.71 11.09 -13.20
CA SER A 85 -2.93 10.82 -12.01
C SER A 85 -2.17 12.05 -11.55
N PHE A 86 -2.25 12.32 -10.26
CA PHE A 86 -1.65 13.47 -9.58
C PHE A 86 -0.51 13.06 -8.65
N SER A 87 0.50 13.92 -8.51
CA SER A 87 1.60 13.79 -7.56
C SER A 87 2.04 15.15 -7.06
N CYS A 88 2.28 15.29 -5.75
CA CYS A 88 2.89 16.52 -5.23
C CYS A 88 4.35 16.64 -5.72
N ILE A 89 4.83 17.87 -5.81
CA ILE A 89 6.19 18.22 -6.22
C ILE A 89 6.98 18.66 -4.99
N GLY A 90 8.17 18.07 -4.78
CA GLY A 90 9.10 18.40 -3.72
C GLY A 90 8.70 17.84 -2.35
N GLU A 91 7.51 18.16 -1.88
CA GLU A 91 7.02 17.77 -0.56
C GLU A 91 5.55 17.33 -0.55
N ALA A 92 5.17 16.58 0.49
CA ALA A 92 3.82 16.07 0.65
C ALA A 92 2.87 17.18 1.15
N MET A 93 2.33 17.97 0.22
CA MET A 93 1.41 19.10 0.50
C MET A 93 -0.06 18.70 0.62
N TRP A 94 -0.35 17.39 0.64
CA TRP A 94 -1.70 16.85 0.85
C TRP A 94 -2.76 17.36 -0.13
N TYR A 95 -2.34 17.84 -1.31
CA TYR A 95 -3.24 18.40 -2.32
C TYR A 95 -4.13 19.53 -1.77
N ARG A 96 -3.61 20.31 -0.82
CA ARG A 96 -4.29 21.43 -0.15
C ARG A 96 -4.06 22.79 -0.83
N ASP A 97 -3.34 22.82 -1.95
CA ASP A 97 -3.04 24.04 -2.68
C ASP A 97 -4.29 24.62 -3.35
N LEU A 98 -4.55 25.92 -3.15
CA LEU A 98 -5.78 26.56 -3.64
C LEU A 98 -5.84 26.64 -5.17
N ALA A 99 -4.70 26.84 -5.85
CA ALA A 99 -4.67 26.85 -7.31
C ALA A 99 -4.93 25.44 -7.87
N PHE A 100 -4.41 24.40 -7.21
CA PHE A 100 -4.74 23.01 -7.55
C PHE A 100 -6.21 22.69 -7.31
N ILE A 101 -6.81 23.13 -6.19
CA ILE A 101 -8.23 22.94 -5.92
C ILE A 101 -9.09 23.63 -6.98
N ALA A 102 -8.80 24.89 -7.32
CA ALA A 102 -9.50 25.61 -8.39
C ALA A 102 -9.37 24.92 -9.77
N PHE A 103 -8.21 24.31 -10.04
CA PHE A 103 -8.00 23.47 -11.22
C PHE A 103 -8.88 22.21 -11.21
N LEU A 104 -9.08 21.56 -10.05
CA LEU A 104 -10.03 20.45 -9.92
C LEU A 104 -11.47 20.91 -10.18
N GLU A 105 -11.88 22.03 -9.58
CA GLU A 105 -13.24 22.57 -9.64
C GLU A 105 -13.65 23.02 -11.05
N SER A 106 -12.69 23.48 -11.84
CA SER A 106 -12.94 23.93 -13.21
C SER A 106 -12.59 22.85 -14.24
N GLN A 107 -11.30 22.64 -14.44
CA GLN A 107 -10.75 21.88 -15.55
C GLN A 107 -11.01 20.39 -15.40
N VAL A 108 -10.64 19.79 -14.26
CA VAL A 108 -10.84 18.33 -14.07
C VAL A 108 -12.31 17.96 -14.03
N THR A 109 -13.15 18.78 -13.40
CA THR A 109 -14.61 18.55 -13.37
C THR A 109 -15.21 18.55 -14.78
N SER A 110 -14.75 19.46 -15.65
CA SER A 110 -15.15 19.44 -17.08
C SER A 110 -14.78 18.11 -17.76
N VAL A 111 -13.60 17.56 -17.46
CA VAL A 111 -13.15 16.28 -18.04
C VAL A 111 -13.97 15.10 -17.50
N THR A 112 -14.22 15.05 -16.18
CA THR A 112 -15.00 13.96 -15.58
C THR A 112 -16.43 13.91 -16.08
N SER A 113 -16.99 15.05 -16.53
CA SER A 113 -18.33 15.09 -17.13
C SER A 113 -18.46 14.32 -18.45
N LEU A 114 -17.34 13.97 -19.09
CA LEU A 114 -17.32 13.17 -20.31
C LEU A 114 -17.52 11.67 -20.07
N PHE A 115 -17.49 11.21 -18.82
CA PHE A 115 -17.46 9.78 -18.51
C PHE A 115 -18.69 9.37 -17.70
N SER A 116 -19.32 8.27 -18.12
CA SER A 116 -20.41 7.63 -17.37
C SER A 116 -19.93 7.03 -16.04
N HIS A 117 -18.65 6.65 -15.97
CA HIS A 117 -18.05 6.04 -14.78
C HIS A 117 -16.69 6.65 -14.45
N VAL A 118 -16.57 7.17 -13.24
CA VAL A 118 -15.33 7.73 -12.69
C VAL A 118 -14.97 7.01 -11.39
N TYR A 119 -13.77 6.44 -11.34
CA TYR A 119 -13.30 5.65 -10.20
C TYR A 119 -12.11 6.29 -9.51
N GLY A 120 -12.13 6.33 -8.18
CA GLY A 120 -11.03 6.84 -7.38
C GLY A 120 -10.10 5.74 -6.89
N TYR A 121 -8.78 5.93 -7.01
CA TYR A 121 -7.79 4.97 -6.53
C TYR A 121 -6.59 5.64 -5.85
N GLY A 122 -6.36 5.33 -4.57
CA GLY A 122 -5.30 5.97 -3.81
C GLY A 122 -5.02 5.31 -2.48
N GLY A 123 -3.87 5.63 -1.88
CA GLY A 123 -3.55 5.17 -0.53
C GLY A 123 -2.83 6.21 0.31
N SER A 124 -2.91 6.09 1.64
CA SER A 124 -2.36 7.09 2.57
C SER A 124 -2.85 8.52 2.22
N MET A 125 -1.94 9.47 2.00
CA MET A 125 -2.24 10.83 1.47
C MET A 125 -3.00 10.83 0.13
N GLY A 126 -2.74 9.87 -0.75
CA GLY A 126 -3.50 9.74 -2.00
C GLY A 126 -4.93 9.27 -1.75
N GLY A 127 -5.12 8.40 -0.77
CA GLY A 127 -6.45 7.94 -0.35
C GLY A 127 -7.26 9.05 0.33
N TYR A 128 -6.58 9.94 1.05
CA TYR A 128 -7.16 11.20 1.53
C TYR A 128 -7.73 12.01 0.37
N ALA A 129 -6.91 12.34 -0.63
CA ALA A 129 -7.32 13.18 -1.76
C ALA A 129 -8.48 12.55 -2.56
N VAL A 130 -8.41 11.24 -2.86
CA VAL A 130 -9.51 10.52 -3.51
C VAL A 130 -10.82 10.69 -2.74
N ALA A 131 -10.81 10.43 -1.43
CA ALA A 131 -12.03 10.47 -0.63
C ALA A 131 -12.56 11.89 -0.43
N THR A 132 -11.66 12.86 -0.29
CA THR A 132 -11.97 14.29 -0.12
C THR A 132 -12.60 14.88 -1.38
N PHE A 133 -12.06 14.56 -2.56
CA PHE A 133 -12.53 15.10 -3.85
C PHE A 133 -13.53 14.19 -4.55
N GLN A 134 -13.98 13.10 -3.92
CA GLN A 134 -14.92 12.13 -4.50
C GLN A 134 -16.18 12.79 -5.07
N LYS A 135 -16.84 13.66 -4.30
CA LYS A 135 -18.05 14.37 -4.75
C LYS A 135 -17.76 15.38 -5.84
N LEU A 136 -16.69 16.17 -5.68
CA LEU A 136 -16.30 17.21 -6.64
C LEU A 136 -16.06 16.62 -8.03
N LEU A 137 -15.34 15.50 -8.08
CA LEU A 137 -14.92 14.85 -9.31
C LEU A 137 -15.89 13.75 -9.76
N ASN A 138 -17.11 13.74 -9.20
CA ASN A 138 -18.17 12.78 -9.49
C ASN A 138 -17.72 11.31 -9.52
N MET A 139 -16.87 10.89 -8.58
CA MET A 139 -16.38 9.51 -8.55
C MET A 139 -17.43 8.57 -7.98
N ASP A 140 -17.89 7.60 -8.76
CA ASP A 140 -18.92 6.65 -8.36
C ASP A 140 -18.44 5.71 -7.26
N ARG A 141 -17.20 5.22 -7.39
CA ARG A 141 -16.63 4.19 -6.52
C ARG A 141 -15.16 4.46 -6.24
N VAL A 142 -14.72 4.14 -5.02
CA VAL A 142 -13.35 4.36 -4.59
C VAL A 142 -12.69 3.09 -4.04
N LEU A 143 -11.40 2.91 -4.34
CA LEU A 143 -10.54 1.90 -3.75
C LEU A 143 -9.44 2.60 -2.94
N LEU A 144 -9.57 2.54 -1.61
CA LEU A 144 -8.68 3.21 -0.68
C LEU A 144 -7.74 2.23 0.02
N LEU A 145 -6.44 2.46 -0.04
CA LEU A 145 -5.41 1.63 0.59
C LEU A 145 -4.79 2.36 1.78
N ASN A 146 -5.01 1.88 3.00
CA ASN A 146 -4.58 2.51 4.26
C ASN A 146 -4.77 4.05 4.29
N PRO A 147 -5.95 4.56 3.88
CA PRO A 147 -6.17 5.99 3.70
C PRO A 147 -6.05 6.76 5.02
N ILE A 148 -5.75 8.06 4.89
CA ILE A 148 -5.83 9.03 5.97
C ILE A 148 -7.10 9.86 5.72
N SER A 149 -7.98 9.99 6.71
CA SER A 149 -9.26 10.69 6.53
C SER A 149 -9.15 12.21 6.58
N THR A 150 -8.26 12.71 7.42
CA THR A 150 -7.94 14.13 7.67
C THR A 150 -6.68 14.18 8.52
N LEU A 151 -5.95 15.30 8.50
CA LEU A 151 -4.95 15.61 9.53
C LEU A 151 -5.36 16.75 10.46
N ASN A 152 -6.61 17.23 10.39
CA ASN A 152 -7.13 18.21 11.35
C ASN A 152 -6.93 17.67 12.79
N SER A 153 -6.10 18.35 13.59
CA SER A 153 -5.69 17.90 14.93
C SER A 153 -6.84 17.87 15.93
N GLU A 154 -7.91 18.62 15.71
CA GLU A 154 -9.12 18.60 16.54
C GLU A 154 -9.92 17.30 16.32
N LEU A 155 -9.95 16.82 15.07
CA LEU A 155 -10.69 15.62 14.67
C LEU A 155 -9.89 14.33 14.87
N VAL A 156 -8.57 14.39 14.68
CA VAL A 156 -7.66 13.24 14.81
C VAL A 156 -6.47 13.54 15.73
N PRO A 157 -6.70 13.89 17.01
CA PRO A 157 -5.61 14.25 17.94
C PRO A 157 -4.63 13.09 18.19
N TRP A 158 -5.03 11.86 17.87
CA TRP A 158 -4.23 10.65 17.97
C TRP A 158 -3.30 10.41 16.77
N GLU A 159 -3.48 11.12 15.64
CA GLU A 159 -2.58 11.02 14.49
C GLU A 159 -1.37 11.92 14.69
N LYS A 160 -0.17 11.33 14.69
CA LYS A 160 1.12 12.00 14.98
C LYS A 160 2.20 11.75 13.93
N ARG A 161 1.96 10.83 12.99
CA ARG A 161 2.94 10.41 11.96
C ARG A 161 3.23 11.51 10.95
N PHE A 162 2.25 12.39 10.72
CA PHE A 162 2.32 13.48 9.75
C PHE A 162 2.22 14.86 10.43
N SER A 163 2.87 15.00 11.59
CA SER A 163 2.79 16.20 12.44
C SER A 163 3.22 17.49 11.72
N ASN A 164 4.17 17.42 10.78
CA ASN A 164 4.58 18.57 9.98
C ASN A 164 3.41 19.12 9.14
N ALA A 165 2.73 18.25 8.37
CA ALA A 165 1.59 18.64 7.56
C ALA A 165 0.37 19.05 8.41
N GLN A 166 0.17 18.40 9.55
CA GLN A 166 -0.87 18.76 10.51
C GLN A 166 -0.70 20.18 11.07
N LYS A 167 0.55 20.65 11.26
CA LYS A 167 0.86 21.97 11.81
C LYS A 167 0.91 23.07 10.75
N ASN A 168 1.46 22.75 9.57
CA ASN A 168 1.86 23.78 8.60
C ASN A 168 0.88 23.94 7.44
N LEU A 169 -0.08 23.02 7.27
CA LEU A 169 -1.13 23.15 6.28
C LEU A 169 -2.43 23.59 6.94
N ASP A 170 -3.24 24.35 6.22
CA ASP A 170 -4.58 24.70 6.67
C ASP A 170 -5.50 23.47 6.60
N TRP A 171 -6.14 23.12 7.72
CA TRP A 171 -7.12 22.03 7.86
C TRP A 171 -8.51 22.53 8.29
N SER A 172 -8.73 23.85 8.23
CA SER A 172 -9.98 24.52 8.58
C SER A 172 -10.85 24.85 7.36
N SER A 173 -10.24 25.06 6.20
CA SER A 173 -10.97 25.30 4.94
C SER A 173 -11.62 24.03 4.37
N GLY A 174 -12.41 24.20 3.31
CA GLY A 174 -13.06 23.11 2.58
C GLY A 174 -12.08 22.02 2.14
N TYR A 175 -12.59 20.83 1.83
CA TYR A 175 -11.79 19.66 1.43
C TYR A 175 -10.77 19.20 2.49
N SER A 176 -11.02 19.41 3.78
CA SER A 176 -10.10 19.07 4.89
C SER A 176 -10.41 17.76 5.60
N ASP A 177 -11.63 17.23 5.47
CA ASP A 177 -12.05 15.96 6.06
C ASP A 177 -12.95 15.17 5.11
N SER A 178 -12.57 13.92 4.87
CA SER A 178 -13.27 12.99 3.97
C SER A 178 -14.24 12.06 4.69
N ALA A 179 -14.32 12.12 6.03
CA ALA A 179 -15.20 11.27 6.83
C ALA A 179 -16.70 11.60 6.67
N LEU A 180 -17.02 12.78 6.13
CA LEU A 180 -18.40 13.26 5.98
C LEU A 180 -19.11 12.66 4.75
N ASN A 181 -18.38 12.07 3.82
CA ASN A 181 -18.95 11.52 2.60
C ASN A 181 -19.37 10.07 2.80
N GLU A 182 -20.61 9.75 2.45
CA GLU A 182 -21.03 8.37 2.22
C GLU A 182 -20.52 7.96 0.83
N MET A 183 -19.64 6.96 0.80
CA MET A 183 -18.95 6.55 -0.42
C MET A 183 -19.19 5.08 -0.71
N GLN A 184 -19.18 4.71 -1.99
CA GLN A 184 -19.22 3.33 -2.42
C GLN A 184 -17.82 2.82 -2.77
N GLY A 185 -17.57 1.52 -2.55
CA GLY A 185 -16.31 0.87 -2.84
C GLY A 185 -15.67 0.23 -1.62
N TYR A 186 -14.34 0.29 -1.52
CA TYR A 186 -13.56 -0.51 -0.57
C TYR A 186 -12.47 0.30 0.14
N VAL A 187 -12.27 -0.01 1.42
CA VAL A 187 -11.10 0.41 2.18
C VAL A 187 -10.32 -0.81 2.66
N ILE A 188 -9.03 -0.85 2.35
CA ILE A 188 -8.12 -1.94 2.70
C ILE A 188 -7.09 -1.46 3.72
N TYR A 189 -7.05 -2.05 4.91
CA TYR A 189 -6.20 -1.57 6.00
C TYR A 189 -5.69 -2.69 6.91
N ASP A 190 -4.70 -2.38 7.74
CA ASP A 190 -4.25 -3.25 8.82
C ASP A 190 -5.04 -2.96 10.11
N PRO A 191 -5.93 -3.87 10.57
CA PRO A 191 -6.67 -3.66 11.81
C PRO A 191 -5.79 -3.69 13.08
N LEU A 192 -4.56 -4.20 13.02
CA LEU A 192 -3.64 -4.23 14.15
C LEU A 192 -2.81 -2.96 14.26
N PHE A 193 -2.83 -2.09 13.25
CA PHE A 193 -2.13 -0.82 13.29
C PHE A 193 -3.10 0.30 13.65
N SER A 194 -3.07 0.72 14.92
CA SER A 194 -4.12 1.56 15.54
C SER A 194 -4.44 2.82 14.72
N ALA A 195 -3.43 3.53 14.24
CA ALA A 195 -3.64 4.77 13.48
C ALA A 195 -4.40 4.53 12.16
N ASP A 196 -4.03 3.51 11.39
CA ASP A 196 -4.72 3.17 10.14
C ASP A 196 -6.13 2.62 10.40
N LYS A 197 -6.31 1.81 11.45
CA LYS A 197 -7.64 1.35 11.85
C LYS A 197 -8.56 2.53 12.16
N ARG A 198 -8.10 3.51 12.95
CA ARG A 198 -8.91 4.67 13.32
C ARG A 198 -9.27 5.54 12.12
N HIS A 199 -8.36 5.72 11.16
CA HIS A 199 -8.72 6.40 9.90
C HIS A 199 -9.71 5.59 9.06
N ALA A 200 -9.48 4.29 8.87
CA ALA A 200 -10.38 3.43 8.12
C ALA A 200 -11.79 3.38 8.74
N ASP A 201 -11.89 3.50 10.06
CA ASP A 201 -13.16 3.50 10.79
C ASP A 201 -13.96 4.80 10.64
N ARG A 202 -13.33 5.91 10.24
CA ARG A 202 -14.02 7.18 9.98
C ARG A 202 -14.80 7.19 8.67
N TYR A 203 -14.44 6.34 7.71
CA TYR A 203 -15.13 6.26 6.42
C TYR A 203 -16.47 5.52 6.51
N ARG A 204 -17.51 6.13 5.94
CA ARG A 204 -18.88 5.58 5.87
C ARG A 204 -19.15 5.01 4.46
N GLY A 205 -20.01 3.99 4.38
CA GLY A 205 -20.39 3.32 3.13
C GLY A 205 -19.36 2.34 2.54
N LEU A 206 -18.06 2.51 2.81
CA LEU A 206 -17.02 1.64 2.25
C LEU A 206 -17.00 0.23 2.89
N LYS A 207 -16.89 -0.80 2.04
CA LYS A 207 -16.63 -2.18 2.48
C LYS A 207 -15.20 -2.30 3.02
N LYS A 208 -15.06 -2.86 4.22
CA LYS A 208 -13.79 -2.91 4.98
C LYS A 208 -13.07 -4.24 4.79
N LEU A 209 -12.00 -4.24 4.01
CA LEU A 209 -11.12 -5.40 3.82
C LEU A 209 -9.87 -5.30 4.70
N LYS A 210 -9.51 -6.39 5.36
CA LYS A 210 -8.49 -6.38 6.43
C LYS A 210 -7.30 -7.25 6.09
N ILE A 211 -6.09 -6.71 6.21
CA ILE A 211 -4.85 -7.50 6.17
C ILE A 211 -4.08 -7.30 7.47
N PRO A 212 -4.25 -8.18 8.47
CA PRO A 212 -3.65 -7.99 9.80
C PRO A 212 -2.12 -8.10 9.82
N GLY A 213 -1.46 -7.14 10.44
CA GLY A 213 -0.02 -7.16 10.74
C GLY A 213 0.86 -6.80 9.55
N VAL A 214 0.41 -5.92 8.66
CA VAL A 214 1.20 -5.40 7.53
C VAL A 214 1.51 -3.91 7.66
N GLY A 215 0.83 -3.17 8.53
CA GLY A 215 1.08 -1.75 8.73
C GLY A 215 0.65 -0.88 7.56
N HIS A 216 1.35 0.26 7.43
CA HIS A 216 0.92 1.37 6.58
C HIS A 216 1.26 1.24 5.09
N LYS A 217 2.14 0.30 4.68
CA LYS A 217 2.57 0.22 3.27
C LYS A 217 1.66 -0.70 2.44
N MET A 218 0.33 -0.57 2.57
CA MET A 218 -0.62 -1.55 2.01
C MET A 218 -0.41 -1.85 0.52
N PRO A 219 -0.18 -0.87 -0.37
CA PRO A 219 0.05 -1.18 -1.79
C PRO A 219 1.28 -2.06 -2.02
N LEU A 220 2.36 -1.84 -1.26
CA LEU A 220 3.57 -2.68 -1.31
C LEU A 220 3.27 -4.10 -0.82
N HIS A 221 2.48 -4.25 0.24
CA HIS A 221 2.09 -5.57 0.77
C HIS A 221 1.20 -6.33 -0.21
N LEU A 222 0.21 -5.67 -0.81
CA LEU A 222 -0.63 -6.26 -1.87
C LEU A 222 0.19 -6.65 -3.09
N LYS A 223 1.17 -5.83 -3.51
CA LYS A 223 2.08 -6.16 -4.62
C LYS A 223 2.90 -7.41 -4.31
N ASN A 224 3.54 -7.46 -3.14
CA ASN A 224 4.37 -8.60 -2.72
C ASN A 224 3.55 -9.89 -2.54
N LEU A 225 2.27 -9.76 -2.18
CA LEU A 225 1.32 -10.87 -2.10
C LEU A 225 0.76 -11.32 -3.45
N LYS A 226 1.14 -10.64 -4.55
CA LYS A 226 0.56 -10.82 -5.89
C LYS A 226 -0.96 -10.64 -5.90
N MET A 227 -1.46 -9.74 -5.05
CA MET A 227 -2.88 -9.44 -4.89
C MET A 227 -3.29 -8.11 -5.52
N LEU A 228 -2.35 -7.17 -5.69
CA LEU A 228 -2.68 -5.79 -6.08
C LEU A 228 -3.48 -5.72 -7.38
N SER A 229 -3.06 -6.44 -8.42
CA SER A 229 -3.81 -6.47 -9.69
C SER A 229 -5.18 -7.11 -9.51
N TRP A 230 -5.24 -8.28 -8.86
CA TRP A 230 -6.50 -8.97 -8.66
C TRP A 230 -7.51 -8.13 -7.87
N VAL A 231 -7.06 -7.38 -6.85
CA VAL A 231 -7.89 -6.45 -6.08
C VAL A 231 -8.42 -5.34 -6.98
N PHE A 232 -7.55 -4.71 -7.79
CA PHE A 232 -7.95 -3.64 -8.69
C PHE A 232 -8.95 -4.13 -9.75
N ASP A 233 -8.69 -5.29 -10.36
CA ASP A 233 -9.58 -5.91 -11.35
C ASP A 233 -10.95 -6.27 -10.75
N SER A 234 -10.95 -6.79 -9.52
CA SER A 234 -12.17 -7.11 -8.78
C SER A 234 -12.96 -5.85 -8.40
N PHE A 235 -12.25 -4.76 -8.08
CA PHE A 235 -12.85 -3.44 -7.83
C PHE A 235 -13.52 -2.88 -9.09
N LEU A 236 -12.86 -2.92 -10.25
CA LEU A 236 -13.44 -2.46 -11.52
C LEU A 236 -14.76 -3.19 -11.83
N ASN A 237 -14.80 -4.50 -11.60
CA ASN A 237 -15.99 -5.36 -11.77
C ASN A 237 -17.04 -5.25 -10.65
N ASP A 238 -16.89 -4.31 -9.73
CA ASP A 238 -17.78 -4.05 -8.59
C ASP A 238 -17.94 -5.18 -7.57
N PHE A 239 -17.02 -6.13 -7.57
CA PHE A 239 -17.13 -7.27 -6.68
C PHE A 239 -15.77 -7.80 -6.25
N ILE A 240 -15.41 -7.55 -4.99
CA ILE A 240 -14.30 -8.24 -4.33
C ILE A 240 -14.86 -9.36 -3.46
N ASP A 241 -14.61 -10.61 -3.87
CA ASP A 241 -14.90 -11.79 -3.04
C ASP A 241 -14.05 -11.77 -1.76
N GLU A 242 -14.69 -11.51 -0.62
CA GLU A 242 -14.05 -11.44 0.68
C GLU A 242 -13.41 -12.78 1.10
N LYS A 243 -14.00 -13.93 0.75
CA LYS A 243 -13.43 -15.24 1.09
C LYS A 243 -12.13 -15.45 0.34
N LYS A 244 -12.12 -15.16 -0.97
CA LYS A 244 -10.90 -15.21 -1.80
C LYS A 244 -9.86 -14.19 -1.35
N PHE A 245 -10.27 -12.96 -1.06
CA PHE A 245 -9.40 -11.91 -0.51
C PHE A 245 -8.71 -12.39 0.77
N ASN A 246 -9.48 -12.92 1.73
CA ASN A 246 -8.97 -13.41 3.01
C ASN A 246 -8.03 -14.62 2.83
N LYS A 247 -8.34 -15.55 1.91
CA LYS A 247 -7.47 -16.69 1.58
C LYS A 247 -6.12 -16.21 1.03
N MET A 248 -6.13 -15.25 0.11
CA MET A 248 -4.90 -14.66 -0.44
C MET A 248 -4.12 -13.88 0.64
N ALA A 249 -4.80 -13.07 1.45
CA ALA A 249 -4.18 -12.28 2.51
C ALA A 249 -3.48 -13.14 3.59
N ARG A 250 -3.91 -14.39 3.81
CA ARG A 250 -3.23 -15.34 4.71
C ARG A 250 -1.84 -15.74 4.23
N LYS A 251 -1.57 -15.66 2.92
CA LYS A 251 -0.22 -15.91 2.35
C LYS A 251 0.82 -14.89 2.82
N ARG A 252 0.43 -13.84 3.54
CA ARG A 252 1.36 -12.87 4.13
C ARG A 252 2.41 -13.50 5.04
N ARG A 253 2.10 -14.66 5.62
CA ARG A 253 3.03 -15.46 6.44
C ARG A 253 4.18 -16.08 5.64
N ASN A 254 4.15 -15.95 4.31
CA ASN A 254 5.12 -16.55 3.38
C ASN A 254 5.94 -15.48 2.63
N TYR A 255 6.17 -14.29 3.22
CA TYR A 255 7.15 -13.35 2.64
C TYR A 255 7.84 -12.49 3.69
N THR A 256 9.09 -12.14 3.40
CA THR A 256 10.02 -11.45 4.29
C THR A 256 9.49 -10.13 4.88
N ASN A 257 8.85 -9.29 4.06
CA ASN A 257 8.47 -7.94 4.50
C ASN A 257 7.35 -7.95 5.55
N TYR A 258 6.53 -9.00 5.64
CA TYR A 258 5.57 -9.19 6.72
C TYR A 258 6.28 -9.31 8.07
N PHE A 259 7.29 -10.18 8.16
CA PHE A 259 8.07 -10.37 9.38
C PHE A 259 8.90 -9.14 9.74
N LYS A 260 9.53 -8.49 8.74
CA LYS A 260 10.26 -7.23 8.95
C LYS A 260 9.37 -6.14 9.53
N TRP A 261 8.13 -6.01 9.04
CA TRP A 261 7.17 -5.07 9.61
C TRP A 261 6.80 -5.43 11.06
N LEU A 262 6.43 -6.67 11.32
CA LEU A 262 6.02 -7.13 12.65
C LEU A 262 7.12 -6.94 13.71
N LEU A 263 8.38 -7.08 13.32
CA LEU A 263 9.55 -6.89 14.18
C LEU A 263 10.10 -5.46 14.17
N SER A 264 9.49 -4.55 13.40
CA SER A 264 9.95 -3.17 13.29
C SER A 264 9.67 -2.38 14.58
N LYS A 265 10.47 -1.34 14.82
CA LYS A 265 10.27 -0.40 15.94
C LYS A 265 8.92 0.34 15.89
N GLN A 266 8.26 0.36 14.72
CA GLN A 266 6.95 1.00 14.54
C GLN A 266 5.81 0.14 15.10
N ASN A 267 6.04 -1.17 15.30
CA ASN A 267 5.10 -2.05 15.98
C ASN A 267 5.39 -2.04 17.49
N THR A 268 4.99 -0.95 18.16
CA THR A 268 5.32 -0.67 19.57
C THR A 268 4.63 -1.58 20.58
N HIS A 269 3.58 -2.30 20.19
CA HIS A 269 2.73 -3.09 21.10
C HIS A 269 2.96 -4.60 21.01
N ILE A 270 4.17 -5.04 20.65
CA ILE A 270 4.52 -6.46 20.58
C ILE A 270 5.09 -6.96 21.91
N SER A 271 4.40 -7.90 22.56
CA SER A 271 4.92 -8.53 23.78
C SER A 271 6.18 -9.37 23.50
N PRO A 272 7.07 -9.57 24.49
CA PRO A 272 8.26 -10.42 24.32
C PRO A 272 7.93 -11.83 23.80
N ILE A 273 6.86 -12.44 24.30
CA ILE A 273 6.37 -13.75 23.86
C ILE A 273 5.92 -13.71 22.39
N ARG A 274 5.16 -12.69 21.99
CA ARG A 274 4.71 -12.56 20.60
C ARG A 274 5.89 -12.31 19.66
N ARG A 275 6.90 -11.57 20.11
CA ARG A 275 8.15 -11.35 19.39
C ARG A 275 8.92 -12.65 19.18
N SER A 276 9.04 -13.51 20.20
CA SER A 276 9.72 -14.81 20.06
C SER A 276 9.00 -15.73 19.08
N ILE A 277 7.66 -15.77 19.11
CA ILE A 277 6.83 -16.51 18.14
C ILE A 277 7.07 -16.00 16.71
N ILE A 278 7.05 -14.68 16.50
CA ILE A 278 7.28 -14.09 15.17
C ILE A 278 8.69 -14.41 14.66
N LEU A 279 9.71 -14.31 15.52
CA LEU A 279 11.09 -14.68 15.17
C LEU A 279 11.21 -16.16 14.78
N ARG A 280 10.54 -17.06 15.52
CA ARG A 280 10.50 -18.50 15.18
C ARG A 280 9.90 -18.74 13.80
N HIS A 281 8.74 -18.14 13.51
CA HIS A 281 8.12 -18.26 12.19
C HIS A 281 8.95 -17.63 11.08
N TYR A 282 9.61 -16.50 11.36
CA TYR A 282 10.47 -15.85 10.36
C TYR A 282 11.68 -16.71 10.01
N LYS A 283 12.36 -17.28 11.01
CA LYS A 283 13.46 -18.23 10.80
C LYS A 283 13.00 -19.46 10.01
N ALA A 284 11.85 -20.05 10.38
CA ALA A 284 11.29 -21.18 9.65
C ALA A 284 10.97 -20.84 8.18
N TYR A 285 10.45 -19.64 7.92
CA TYR A 285 10.24 -19.15 6.55
C TYR A 285 11.57 -18.98 5.80
N GLN A 286 12.60 -18.39 6.42
CA GLN A 286 13.92 -18.23 5.79
C GLN A 286 14.57 -19.58 5.42
N VAL A 287 14.41 -20.60 6.28
CA VAL A 287 14.84 -21.97 5.99
C VAL A 287 14.13 -22.53 4.76
N LYS A 288 12.81 -22.36 4.70
CA LYS A 288 11.97 -22.86 3.59
C LYS A 288 12.33 -22.22 2.25
N GLU A 289 12.69 -20.94 2.23
CA GLU A 289 13.03 -20.19 1.02
C GLU A 289 14.48 -20.37 0.57
N GLY A 290 15.24 -21.27 1.21
CA GLY A 290 16.64 -21.52 0.83
C GLY A 290 17.58 -20.36 1.14
N ALA A 291 17.26 -19.53 2.14
CA ALA A 291 18.15 -18.44 2.55
C ALA A 291 19.53 -18.99 2.92
N ASN A 292 20.57 -18.44 2.30
CA ASN A 292 21.93 -18.89 2.50
C ASN A 292 22.39 -18.48 3.92
N PHE A 293 22.66 -19.48 4.75
CA PHE A 293 22.89 -19.40 6.19
C PHE A 293 24.22 -18.72 6.61
N ASN A 294 24.95 -18.10 5.68
CA ASN A 294 26.31 -17.60 5.91
C ASN A 294 26.42 -16.33 6.80
N LYS A 295 25.33 -15.83 7.39
CA LYS A 295 25.32 -14.59 8.20
C LYS A 295 24.49 -14.68 9.51
N MET A 296 24.24 -15.87 10.06
CA MET A 296 23.62 -15.95 11.40
C MET A 296 24.65 -15.68 12.52
N THR A 297 24.26 -14.92 13.54
CA THR A 297 25.09 -14.73 14.73
C THR A 297 25.15 -16.01 15.57
N ARG A 298 26.14 -16.15 16.47
CA ARG A 298 26.24 -17.32 17.36
C ARG A 298 24.97 -17.53 18.18
N ASP A 299 24.40 -16.45 18.71
CA ASP A 299 23.17 -16.49 19.50
C ASP A 299 21.98 -16.98 18.68
N GLU A 300 21.90 -16.60 17.40
CA GLU A 300 20.82 -17.05 16.52
C GLU A 300 20.88 -18.55 16.23
N VAL A 301 22.08 -19.11 16.13
CA VAL A 301 22.34 -20.55 16.00
C VAL A 301 22.00 -21.27 17.30
N ASP A 302 22.34 -20.69 18.45
CA ASP A 302 22.00 -21.25 19.75
C ASP A 302 20.48 -21.28 19.98
N MET A 303 19.73 -20.26 19.55
CA MET A 303 18.27 -20.31 19.58
C MET A 303 17.67 -21.45 18.74
N ILE A 304 18.28 -21.78 17.59
CA ILE A 304 17.81 -22.90 16.75
C ILE A 304 18.11 -24.24 17.45
N ARG A 305 19.31 -24.38 18.01
CA ARG A 305 19.70 -25.54 18.84
C ARG A 305 18.73 -25.70 20.02
N ASP A 306 18.47 -24.64 20.76
CA ASP A 306 17.64 -24.70 21.97
C ASP A 306 16.17 -24.99 21.63
N SER A 307 15.68 -24.46 20.50
CA SER A 307 14.35 -24.80 19.99
C SER A 307 14.23 -26.28 19.60
N ALA A 308 15.30 -26.88 19.06
CA ALA A 308 15.32 -28.30 18.74
C ALA A 308 15.27 -29.17 20.00
N VAL A 309 15.99 -28.79 21.07
CA VAL A 309 15.95 -29.50 22.36
C VAL A 309 14.57 -29.39 23.02
N LEU A 310 13.97 -28.20 23.01
CA LEU A 310 12.64 -27.98 23.60
C LEU A 310 11.52 -28.78 22.94
N LEU A 311 11.70 -29.18 21.68
CA LEU A 311 10.69 -29.89 20.90
C LEU A 311 10.96 -31.41 20.85
N GLU A 312 12.05 -31.89 21.47
CA GLU A 312 12.51 -33.27 21.25
C GLU A 312 11.50 -34.33 21.71
N ASP A 313 10.75 -34.05 22.78
CA ASP A 313 9.70 -34.93 23.30
C ASP A 313 8.33 -34.70 22.63
N ILE A 314 8.18 -33.66 21.80
CA ILE A 314 6.92 -33.24 21.18
C ILE A 314 6.86 -33.66 19.71
N ASP A 315 7.93 -33.38 18.97
CA ASP A 315 8.05 -33.65 17.53
C ASP A 315 9.52 -33.94 17.20
N MET A 316 9.89 -35.22 17.27
CA MET A 316 11.25 -35.68 17.06
C MET A 316 11.75 -35.40 15.64
N GLU A 317 10.89 -35.51 14.63
CA GLU A 317 11.25 -35.31 13.22
C GLU A 317 11.55 -33.83 12.94
N TYR A 318 10.75 -32.92 13.49
CA TYR A 318 10.99 -31.48 13.39
C TYR A 318 12.22 -31.05 14.19
N SER A 319 12.41 -31.63 15.38
CA SER A 319 13.60 -31.43 16.23
C SER A 319 14.88 -31.84 15.51
N TYR A 320 14.86 -32.98 14.81
CA TYR A 320 15.96 -33.43 13.97
C TYR A 320 16.27 -32.46 12.83
N LYS A 321 15.25 -31.98 12.11
CA LYS A 321 15.42 -30.98 11.02
C LYS A 321 16.04 -29.68 11.53
N LEU A 322 15.60 -29.17 12.68
CA LEU A 322 16.18 -27.99 13.31
C LEU A 322 17.64 -28.20 13.73
N MET A 323 17.96 -29.35 14.33
CA MET A 323 19.33 -29.67 14.75
C MET A 323 20.28 -29.83 13.54
N MET A 324 19.80 -30.37 12.41
CA MET A 324 20.54 -30.42 11.14
C MET A 324 20.89 -29.03 10.61
N ILE A 325 19.97 -28.06 10.73
CA ILE A 325 20.22 -26.66 10.35
C ILE A 325 21.29 -26.05 11.28
N ALA A 326 21.18 -26.28 12.60
CA ALA A 326 22.18 -25.84 13.56
C ALA A 326 23.58 -26.44 13.28
N LYS A 327 23.65 -27.70 12.82
CA LYS A 327 24.90 -28.36 12.44
C LYS A 327 25.55 -27.77 11.19
N LYS A 328 24.75 -27.43 10.16
CA LYS A 328 25.26 -26.72 8.96
C LYS A 328 25.84 -25.36 9.33
N LEU A 329 25.19 -24.66 10.25
CA LEU A 329 25.56 -23.33 10.73
C LEU A 329 26.77 -23.31 11.68
N ARG A 330 26.90 -24.32 12.55
CA ARG A 330 28.04 -24.48 13.48
C ARG A 330 28.63 -25.88 13.37
N PRO A 331 29.39 -26.19 12.30
CA PRO A 331 29.89 -27.55 12.02
C PRO A 331 30.74 -28.13 13.15
N LYS A 332 31.49 -27.29 13.87
CA LYS A 332 32.36 -27.69 14.98
C LYS A 332 31.66 -27.76 16.36
N GLY A 333 30.33 -27.58 16.43
CA GLY A 333 29.58 -27.60 17.69
C GLY A 333 29.46 -29.01 18.28
N LYS A 334 30.14 -29.29 19.40
CA LYS A 334 30.15 -30.62 20.06
C LYS A 334 28.75 -31.04 20.51
N PHE A 335 28.03 -30.17 21.23
CA PHE A 335 26.66 -30.45 21.71
C PHE A 335 25.70 -30.75 20.55
N ILE A 336 25.70 -29.92 19.51
CA ILE A 336 24.86 -30.10 18.32
C ILE A 336 25.14 -31.47 17.69
N SER A 337 26.41 -31.85 17.56
CA SER A 337 26.81 -33.13 16.96
C SER A 337 26.35 -34.32 17.79
N SER A 338 26.46 -34.22 19.12
CA SER A 338 26.02 -35.26 20.05
C SER A 338 24.50 -35.46 20.00
N LYS A 339 23.72 -34.36 20.11
CA LYS A 339 22.25 -34.43 20.03
C LYS A 339 21.75 -34.93 18.69
N LEU A 340 22.39 -34.55 17.59
CA LEU A 340 22.02 -35.01 16.26
C LEU A 340 22.21 -36.52 16.08
N ASN A 341 23.24 -37.10 16.72
CA ASN A 341 23.42 -38.56 16.77
C ASN A 341 22.35 -39.23 17.64
N GLN A 342 21.95 -38.60 18.76
CA GLN A 342 20.85 -39.10 19.60
C GLN A 342 19.54 -39.15 18.81
N TYR A 343 19.19 -38.06 18.12
CA TYR A 343 17.96 -38.01 17.31
C TYR A 343 17.97 -39.01 16.15
N ARG A 344 19.13 -39.24 15.51
CA ARG A 344 19.26 -40.27 14.47
C ARG A 344 18.98 -41.67 14.98
N ARG A 345 19.35 -41.99 16.22
CA ARG A 345 19.05 -43.29 16.82
C ARG A 345 17.55 -43.38 17.14
N ALA A 346 17.02 -42.37 17.82
CA ALA A 346 15.61 -42.31 18.20
C ALA A 346 14.61 -42.26 17.03
N LEU A 347 15.04 -41.91 15.82
CA LEU A 347 14.22 -41.95 14.60
C LEU A 347 14.46 -43.21 13.75
N SER A 348 15.46 -44.01 14.10
CA SER A 348 15.76 -45.31 13.46
C SER A 348 15.18 -46.50 14.23
N ASP A 349 14.79 -46.27 15.48
CA ASP A 349 14.00 -47.16 16.33
C ASP A 349 12.51 -46.83 16.15
#